data_AF-A0A5M5ZN17-F1
#
_entry.id   AF-A0A5M5ZN17-F1
#
_cell.length_a   1.000
_cell.length_b   1.000
_cell.length_c   1.000
_cell.angle_alpha   90.00
_cell.angle_beta   90.00
_cell.angle_gamma   90.00
#
_symmetry.space_group_name_H-M   'P 1'
#
loop_
_entity.id
_entity.type
_entity.pdbx_description
1 polymer ?
#
loop_
_entity_poly.entity_id
_entity_poly.type
_entity_poly.pdbx_seq_one_letter_code
_entity_poly.pdbx_strand_id
1 'polypeptide(L)'
;MRVIQRICSILLLLVTFGASALYAQTYDKLWKQVEQAQKKSLPQTVIKLADEIYRKGRQEQNAPQMLKAYICRETYQEGLTPDSLYSSLKYMESWAQSERNPVNKAILHSLLAYEYADLMRKNRRVLLSRTLLTVDEVPEDIREWSISQFVDKIDRCNRAS
;
A
#
# COMPACT_ATOMS: atom_id res chain seq x y z
N MET A 1 23.61 -43.32 6.99
CA MET A 1 22.45 -42.61 6.39
C MET A 1 21.85 -41.54 7.30
N ARG A 2 21.41 -41.83 8.53
CA ARG A 2 20.77 -40.83 9.42
C ARG A 2 21.64 -39.61 9.79
N VAL A 3 22.96 -39.77 9.91
CA VAL A 3 23.90 -38.67 10.24
C VAL A 3 24.07 -37.70 9.07
N ILE A 4 24.25 -38.24 7.85
CA ILE A 4 24.33 -37.45 6.61
C ILE A 4 23.03 -36.68 6.39
N GLN A 5 21.89 -37.34 6.62
CA GLN A 5 20.57 -36.72 6.50
C GLN A 5 20.38 -35.55 7.50
N ARG A 6 20.83 -35.70 8.75
CA ARG A 6 20.83 -34.62 9.76
C ARG A 6 21.74 -33.45 9.37
N ILE A 7 22.94 -33.72 8.85
CA ILE A 7 23.87 -32.68 8.39
C ILE A 7 23.27 -31.90 7.22
N CYS A 8 22.67 -32.60 6.24
CA CYS A 8 21.97 -31.95 5.13
C CYS A 8 20.79 -31.10 5.60
N SER A 9 19.99 -31.57 6.57
CA SER A 9 18.89 -30.79 7.14
C SER A 9 19.37 -29.53 7.87
N ILE A 10 20.47 -29.61 8.63
CA ILE A 10 21.05 -28.44 9.32
C ILE A 10 21.61 -27.42 8.33
N LEU A 11 22.29 -27.88 7.27
CA LEU A 11 22.77 -27.03 6.18
C LEU A 11 21.62 -26.33 5.45
N LEU A 12 20.51 -27.03 5.17
CA LEU A 12 19.32 -26.44 4.55
C LEU A 12 18.69 -25.36 5.45
N LEU A 13 18.62 -25.61 6.76
CA LEU A 13 18.12 -24.65 7.75
C LEU A 13 19.01 -23.40 7.84
N LEU A 14 20.34 -23.57 7.85
CA LEU A 14 21.31 -22.46 7.87
C LEU A 14 21.23 -21.60 6.61
N VAL A 15 21.03 -22.19 5.43
CA VAL A 15 20.90 -21.45 4.16
C VAL A 15 19.60 -20.63 4.14
N THR A 16 18.47 -21.22 4.55
CA THR A 16 17.18 -20.50 4.60
C THR A 16 17.19 -19.35 5.62
N PHE A 17 17.78 -19.55 6.80
CA PHE A 17 17.84 -18.52 7.84
C PHE A 17 18.88 -17.43 7.53
N GLY A 18 20.04 -17.80 6.98
CA GLY A 18 21.10 -16.86 6.59
C GLY A 18 20.70 -15.92 5.45
N ALA A 19 19.95 -16.42 4.46
CA ALA A 19 19.44 -15.59 3.37
C ALA A 19 18.50 -14.49 3.89
N SER A 20 17.61 -14.83 4.82
CA SER A 20 16.64 -13.91 5.43
C SER A 20 17.32 -12.73 6.15
N ALA A 21 18.43 -12.97 6.85
CA ALA A 21 19.20 -11.93 7.55
C ALA A 21 19.88 -10.94 6.59
N LEU A 22 20.42 -11.42 5.47
CA LEU A 22 21.05 -10.57 4.45
C LEU A 22 20.03 -9.68 3.74
N TYR A 23 18.82 -10.18 3.46
CA TYR A 23 17.74 -9.36 2.89
C TYR A 23 17.33 -8.22 3.82
N ALA A 24 17.10 -8.51 5.12
CA ALA A 24 16.72 -7.51 6.11
C ALA A 24 17.76 -6.37 6.23
N GLN A 25 19.06 -6.70 6.21
CA GLN A 25 20.15 -5.73 6.31
C GLN A 25 20.13 -4.69 5.17
N THR A 26 19.65 -5.07 3.98
CA THR A 26 19.56 -4.15 2.83
C THR A 26 18.37 -3.19 2.93
N TYR A 27 17.24 -3.62 3.48
CA TYR A 27 16.08 -2.75 3.73
C TYR A 27 16.37 -1.72 4.83
N ASP A 28 17.04 -2.13 5.90
CA ASP A 28 17.40 -1.22 7.00
C ASP A 28 18.25 -0.06 6.52
N LYS A 29 19.20 -0.31 5.60
CA LYS A 29 20.02 0.74 5.00
C LYS A 29 19.17 1.72 4.17
N LEU A 30 18.19 1.23 3.40
CA LEU A 30 17.30 2.08 2.62
C LEU A 30 16.37 2.89 3.52
N TRP A 31 15.77 2.28 4.55
CA TRP A 31 14.92 3.00 5.50
C TRP A 31 15.69 4.05 6.31
N LYS A 32 16.95 3.80 6.68
CA LYS A 32 17.81 4.84 7.28
C LYS A 32 18.00 6.05 6.36
N GLN A 33 18.12 5.83 5.05
CA GLN A 33 18.20 6.94 4.09
C GLN A 33 16.87 7.69 3.98
N VAL A 34 15.74 6.97 4.00
CA VAL A 34 14.40 7.59 4.06
C VAL A 34 14.31 8.47 5.31
N GLU A 35 14.61 7.93 6.49
CA GLU A 35 14.56 8.68 7.76
C GLU A 35 15.46 9.93 7.73
N GLN A 36 16.66 9.84 7.15
CA GLN A 36 17.54 10.99 6.99
C GLN A 36 16.94 12.05 6.05
N ALA A 37 16.32 11.65 4.94
CA ALA A 37 15.65 12.56 4.03
C ALA A 37 14.42 13.21 4.68
N GLN A 38 13.66 12.46 5.50
CA GLN A 38 12.53 12.98 6.28
C GLN A 38 12.99 14.03 7.29
N LYS A 39 14.06 13.75 8.06
CA LYS A 39 14.64 14.70 9.04
C LYS A 39 15.17 15.98 8.39
N LYS A 40 15.58 15.91 7.12
CA LYS A 40 16.03 17.06 6.34
C LYS A 40 14.91 17.74 5.54
N SER A 41 13.66 17.30 5.70
CA SER A 41 12.50 17.82 4.97
C SER A 41 12.69 17.78 3.44
N LEU A 42 13.18 16.66 2.93
CA LEU A 42 13.44 16.44 1.50
C LEU A 42 12.38 15.50 0.88
N PRO A 43 11.14 15.97 0.62
CA PRO A 43 10.01 15.11 0.25
C PRO A 43 10.24 14.37 -1.07
N GLN A 44 10.85 15.00 -2.08
CA GLN A 44 11.16 14.33 -3.35
C GLN A 44 12.18 13.19 -3.19
N THR A 45 13.14 13.35 -2.27
CA THR A 45 14.13 12.30 -1.97
C THR A 45 13.46 11.15 -1.23
N VAL A 46 12.55 11.43 -0.30
CA VAL A 46 11.74 10.40 0.37
C VAL A 46 10.94 9.59 -0.65
N ILE A 47 10.25 10.25 -1.58
CA ILE A 47 9.47 9.59 -2.64
C ILE A 47 10.36 8.65 -3.48
N LYS A 48 11.53 9.11 -3.92
CA LYS A 48 12.48 8.30 -4.71
C LYS A 48 12.96 7.06 -3.95
N LEU A 49 13.34 7.22 -2.68
CA LEU A 49 13.82 6.12 -1.85
C LEU A 49 12.70 5.14 -1.50
N ALA A 50 11.50 5.62 -1.23
CA ALA A 50 10.33 4.78 -1.02
C ALA A 50 9.99 3.98 -2.28
N ASP A 51 10.08 4.57 -3.48
CA ASP A 51 9.88 3.86 -4.73
C ASP A 51 10.93 2.75 -4.96
N GLU A 52 12.20 3.02 -4.59
CA GLU A 52 13.26 2.01 -4.62
C GLU A 52 12.95 0.82 -3.70
N ILE A 53 12.54 1.08 -2.46
CA ILE A 53 12.14 0.03 -1.50
C ILE A 53 10.93 -0.75 -2.03
N TYR A 54 9.96 -0.04 -2.61
CA TYR A 54 8.77 -0.66 -3.19
C TYR A 54 9.14 -1.62 -4.34
N ARG A 55 9.97 -1.18 -5.28
CA ARG A 55 10.45 -2.00 -6.41
C ARG A 55 11.23 -3.21 -5.94
N LYS A 56 12.11 -3.05 -4.94
CA LYS A 56 12.85 -4.15 -4.32
C LYS A 56 11.90 -5.14 -3.64
N GLY A 57 10.96 -4.64 -2.84
CA GLY A 57 9.89 -5.43 -2.22
C GLY A 57 9.11 -6.26 -3.23
N ARG A 58 8.76 -5.68 -4.39
CA ARG A 58 8.07 -6.38 -5.47
C ARG A 58 8.90 -7.52 -6.05
N GLN A 59 10.18 -7.26 -6.34
CA GLN A 59 11.09 -8.26 -6.90
C GLN A 59 11.32 -9.43 -5.93
N GLU A 60 11.37 -9.15 -4.63
CA GLU A 60 11.61 -10.14 -3.57
C GLU A 60 10.32 -10.73 -2.99
N GLN A 61 9.14 -10.35 -3.53
CA GLN A 61 7.82 -10.74 -3.01
C GLN A 61 7.64 -10.43 -1.51
N ASN A 62 8.28 -9.37 -1.02
CA ASN A 62 8.23 -8.92 0.36
C ASN A 62 7.08 -7.92 0.55
N ALA A 63 5.86 -8.44 0.66
CA ALA A 63 4.64 -7.63 0.76
C ALA A 63 4.65 -6.61 1.93
N PRO A 64 5.15 -6.94 3.14
CA PRO A 64 5.26 -5.94 4.20
C PRO A 64 6.12 -4.73 3.82
N GLN A 65 7.28 -4.95 3.19
CA GLN A 65 8.16 -3.85 2.76
C GLN A 65 7.55 -3.07 1.59
N MET A 66 6.90 -3.77 0.63
CA MET A 66 6.16 -3.11 -0.44
C MET A 66 5.07 -2.19 0.12
N LEU A 67 4.26 -2.68 1.05
CA LEU A 67 3.15 -1.92 1.61
C LEU A 67 3.64 -0.69 2.39
N LYS A 68 4.64 -0.87 3.24
CA LYS A 68 5.26 0.22 4.00
C LYS A 68 5.83 1.31 3.07
N ALA A 69 6.52 0.89 2.02
CA ALA A 69 7.10 1.79 1.03
C ALA A 69 6.04 2.53 0.21
N TYR A 70 4.98 1.82 -0.20
CA TYR A 70 3.85 2.41 -0.90
C TYR A 70 3.21 3.52 -0.07
N ILE A 71 2.80 3.23 1.18
CA ILE A 71 2.16 4.22 2.07
C ILE A 71 3.06 5.43 2.29
N CYS A 72 4.37 5.19 2.48
CA CYS A 72 5.34 6.27 2.62
C CYS A 72 5.37 7.16 1.37
N ARG A 73 5.50 6.56 0.18
CA ARG A 73 5.54 7.31 -1.09
C ARG A 73 4.27 8.15 -1.27
N GLU A 74 3.11 7.54 -1.12
CA GLU A 74 1.82 8.23 -1.33
C GLU A 74 1.61 9.38 -0.35
N THR A 75 1.98 9.21 0.93
CA THR A 75 1.87 10.26 1.94
C THR A 75 2.64 11.52 1.54
N TYR A 76 3.88 11.37 1.04
CA TYR A 76 4.69 12.51 0.61
C TYR A 76 4.24 13.06 -0.74
N GLN A 77 3.69 12.22 -1.62
CA GLN A 77 3.21 12.63 -2.92
C GLN A 77 1.89 13.43 -2.82
N GLU A 78 0.95 13.02 -1.96
CA GLU A 78 -0.26 13.79 -1.63
C GLU A 78 0.11 15.16 -1.05
N GLY A 79 1.12 15.21 -0.17
CA GLY A 79 1.61 16.46 0.41
C GLY A 79 2.21 17.45 -0.60
N LEU A 80 2.79 16.96 -1.70
CA LEU A 80 3.30 17.80 -2.79
C LEU A 80 2.26 18.10 -3.87
N THR A 81 1.35 17.16 -4.12
CA THR A 81 0.35 17.22 -5.18
C THR A 81 -0.91 16.51 -4.67
N PRO A 82 -1.87 17.24 -4.07
CA PRO A 82 -3.05 16.63 -3.46
C PRO A 82 -3.86 15.73 -4.39
N ASP A 83 -3.94 16.09 -5.68
CA ASP A 83 -4.66 15.29 -6.69
C ASP A 83 -4.01 13.93 -7.00
N SER A 84 -2.77 13.70 -6.57
CA SER A 84 -2.12 12.39 -6.73
C SER A 84 -2.89 11.27 -6.05
N LEU A 85 -3.59 11.56 -4.95
CA LEU A 85 -4.42 10.62 -4.19
C LEU A 85 -5.36 9.80 -5.09
N TYR A 86 -5.98 10.44 -6.10
CA TYR A 86 -6.92 9.75 -6.99
C TYR A 86 -6.24 8.68 -7.85
N SER A 87 -5.04 8.98 -8.35
CA SER A 87 -4.24 8.00 -9.11
C SER A 87 -3.72 6.87 -8.20
N SER A 88 -3.34 7.20 -6.98
CA SER A 88 -2.89 6.26 -5.95
C SER A 88 -4.00 5.28 -5.56
N LEU A 89 -5.22 5.77 -5.37
CA LEU A 89 -6.39 4.92 -5.11
C LEU A 89 -6.62 3.92 -6.26
N LYS A 90 -6.66 4.39 -7.51
CA LYS A 90 -6.82 3.49 -8.68
C LYS A 90 -5.71 2.43 -8.75
N TYR A 91 -4.48 2.81 -8.42
CA TYR A 91 -3.36 1.88 -8.34
C TYR A 91 -3.55 0.83 -7.23
N MET A 92 -3.91 1.25 -6.02
CA MET A 92 -4.13 0.34 -4.89
C MET A 92 -5.30 -0.62 -5.16
N GLU A 93 -6.36 -0.17 -5.82
CA GLU A 93 -7.44 -1.04 -6.28
C GLU A 93 -6.94 -2.13 -7.23
N SER A 94 -6.14 -1.74 -8.22
CA SER A 94 -5.55 -2.68 -9.18
C SER A 94 -4.61 -3.68 -8.50
N TRP A 95 -3.84 -3.22 -7.52
CA TRP A 95 -3.00 -4.10 -6.70
C TRP A 95 -3.85 -5.07 -5.87
N ALA A 96 -4.86 -4.57 -5.15
CA ALA A 96 -5.76 -5.42 -4.36
C ALA A 96 -6.43 -6.50 -5.22
N GLN A 97 -6.87 -6.17 -6.43
CA GLN A 97 -7.48 -7.14 -7.35
C GLN A 97 -6.50 -8.24 -7.78
N SER A 98 -5.28 -7.85 -8.15
CA SER A 98 -4.24 -8.76 -8.65
C SER A 98 -3.50 -9.53 -7.55
N GLU A 99 -3.65 -9.14 -6.27
CA GLU A 99 -3.03 -9.79 -5.14
C GLU A 99 -3.58 -11.22 -4.95
N ARG A 100 -2.64 -12.17 -4.87
CA ARG A 100 -2.93 -13.61 -4.79
C ARG A 100 -2.92 -14.10 -3.35
N ASN A 101 -2.10 -13.48 -2.49
CA ASN A 101 -2.07 -13.84 -1.10
C ASN A 101 -3.35 -13.31 -0.42
N PRO A 102 -4.21 -14.17 0.15
CA PRO A 102 -5.49 -13.75 0.70
C PRO A 102 -5.34 -12.78 1.87
N VAL A 103 -4.28 -12.92 2.69
CA VAL A 103 -4.01 -12.03 3.82
C VAL A 103 -3.58 -10.65 3.33
N ASN A 104 -2.68 -10.58 2.35
CA ASN A 104 -2.27 -9.29 1.77
C ASN A 104 -3.45 -8.61 1.06
N LYS A 105 -4.26 -9.37 0.32
CA LYS A 105 -5.48 -8.89 -0.32
C LYS A 105 -6.44 -8.29 0.70
N ALA A 106 -6.64 -8.98 1.83
CA ALA A 106 -7.48 -8.49 2.92
C ALA A 106 -6.97 -7.17 3.54
N ILE A 107 -5.65 -7.08 3.75
CA ILE A 107 -5.02 -5.86 4.27
C ILE A 107 -5.19 -4.70 3.28
N LEU A 108 -5.00 -4.95 1.98
CA LEU A 108 -5.18 -3.93 0.94
C LEU A 108 -6.63 -3.45 0.86
N HIS A 109 -7.60 -4.35 0.96
CA HIS A 109 -9.02 -3.97 1.00
C HIS A 109 -9.38 -3.17 2.25
N SER A 110 -8.80 -3.51 3.41
CA SER A 110 -8.99 -2.74 4.65
C SER A 110 -8.41 -1.33 4.54
N LEU A 111 -7.24 -1.19 3.91
CA LEU A 111 -6.63 0.12 3.64
C LEU A 111 -7.46 0.92 2.64
N LEU A 112 -7.93 0.31 1.54
CA LEU A 112 -8.84 0.98 0.61
C LEU A 112 -10.08 1.50 1.34
N ALA A 113 -10.73 0.68 2.17
CA ALA A 113 -11.89 1.11 2.94
C ALA A 113 -11.59 2.33 3.82
N TYR A 114 -10.42 2.34 4.48
CA TYR A 114 -9.95 3.47 5.27
C TYR A 114 -9.76 4.73 4.43
N GLU A 115 -9.06 4.64 3.30
CA GLU A 115 -8.80 5.79 2.41
C GLU A 115 -10.09 6.38 1.82
N TYR A 116 -11.04 5.52 1.39
CA TYR A 116 -12.36 5.99 0.93
C TYR A 116 -13.15 6.68 2.04
N ALA A 117 -13.13 6.13 3.26
CA ALA A 117 -13.79 6.73 4.40
C ALA A 117 -13.16 8.09 4.78
N ASP A 118 -11.83 8.19 4.71
CA ASP A 118 -11.12 9.44 4.95
C ASP A 118 -11.45 10.48 3.88
N LEU A 119 -11.45 10.10 2.60
CA LEU A 119 -11.81 10.99 1.50
C LEU A 119 -13.26 11.48 1.59
N MET A 120 -14.20 10.59 1.92
CA MET A 120 -15.59 10.96 2.19
C MET A 120 -15.69 11.96 3.35
N ARG A 121 -14.96 11.72 4.44
CA ARG A 121 -14.94 12.60 5.61
C ARG A 121 -14.34 13.96 5.31
N LYS A 122 -13.20 14.02 4.61
CA LYS A 122 -12.53 15.26 4.15
C LYS A 122 -13.46 16.09 3.28
N ASN A 123 -14.26 15.46 2.41
CA ASN A 123 -15.17 16.13 1.48
C ASN A 123 -16.62 16.28 2.00
N ARG A 124 -16.91 15.91 3.25
CA ARG A 124 -18.27 15.82 3.79
C ARG A 124 -19.13 17.06 3.53
N ARG A 125 -18.58 18.27 3.72
CA ARG A 125 -19.32 19.53 3.52
C ARG A 125 -19.79 19.68 2.07
N VAL A 126 -18.90 19.42 1.12
CA VAL A 126 -19.21 19.45 -0.32
C VAL A 126 -20.23 18.38 -0.68
N LEU A 127 -20.06 17.16 -0.15
CA LEU A 127 -20.97 16.04 -0.41
C LEU A 127 -22.40 16.32 0.08
N LEU A 128 -22.57 16.96 1.25
CA LEU A 128 -23.89 17.31 1.79
C LEU A 128 -24.58 18.44 1.01
N SER A 129 -23.81 19.29 0.31
CA SER A 129 -24.37 20.35 -0.53
C SER A 129 -24.80 19.89 -1.93
N ARG A 130 -24.52 18.63 -2.30
CA ARG A 130 -24.90 18.09 -3.61
C ARG A 130 -26.38 17.71 -3.64
N THR A 131 -27.06 18.13 -4.69
CA THR A 131 -28.39 17.58 -5.02
C THR A 131 -28.21 16.11 -5.39
N LEU A 132 -28.97 15.22 -4.75
CA LEU A 132 -28.96 13.79 -5.05
C LEU A 132 -29.51 13.57 -6.46
N LEU A 133 -28.63 13.48 -7.45
CA LEU A 133 -28.98 12.95 -8.75
C LEU A 133 -28.80 11.44 -8.67
N THR A 134 -29.89 10.69 -8.83
CA THR A 134 -29.83 9.25 -9.08
C THR A 134 -29.20 9.06 -10.45
N VAL A 135 -27.90 8.80 -10.48
CA VAL A 135 -27.20 8.41 -11.70
C VAL A 135 -27.25 6.88 -11.76
N ASP A 136 -27.76 6.33 -12.86
CA ASP A 136 -27.86 4.87 -13.07
C ASP A 136 -26.49 4.19 -13.12
N GLU A 137 -25.42 4.96 -13.34
CA GLU A 137 -24.03 4.50 -13.40
C GLU A 137 -23.14 5.26 -12.42
N VAL A 138 -22.20 4.56 -11.78
CA VAL A 138 -21.24 5.19 -10.86
C VAL A 138 -20.22 5.98 -11.68
N PRO A 139 -20.08 7.30 -11.48
CA PRO A 139 -19.11 8.10 -12.20
C PRO A 139 -17.68 7.56 -12.05
N GLU A 140 -16.88 7.64 -13.12
CA GLU A 140 -15.48 7.23 -13.08
C GLU A 140 -14.64 8.16 -12.18
N ASP A 141 -14.97 9.46 -12.19
CA ASP A 141 -14.32 10.43 -11.32
C ASP A 141 -14.94 10.35 -9.91
N ILE A 142 -14.15 9.84 -8.97
CA ILE A 142 -14.48 9.78 -7.54
C ILE A 142 -14.86 11.14 -6.94
N ARG A 143 -14.40 12.24 -7.54
CA ARG A 143 -14.80 13.59 -7.12
C ARG A 143 -16.27 13.84 -7.35
N GLU A 144 -16.92 13.12 -8.27
CA GLU A 144 -18.34 13.25 -8.58
C GLU A 144 -19.22 12.36 -7.69
N TRP A 145 -18.62 11.50 -6.85
CA TRP A 145 -19.37 10.53 -6.09
C TRP A 145 -20.32 11.15 -5.06
N SER A 146 -21.46 10.49 -4.85
CA SER A 146 -22.40 10.76 -3.78
C SER A 146 -21.98 10.06 -2.47
N ILE A 147 -22.60 10.43 -1.36
CA ILE A 147 -22.37 9.75 -0.06
C ILE A 147 -22.71 8.26 -0.17
N SER A 148 -23.79 7.88 -0.86
CA SER A 148 -24.15 6.47 -1.01
C SER A 148 -23.12 5.68 -1.81
N GLN A 149 -22.54 6.28 -2.86
CA GLN A 149 -21.48 5.63 -3.65
C GLN A 149 -20.21 5.40 -2.82
N PHE A 150 -19.84 6.36 -1.97
CA PHE A 150 -18.74 6.17 -1.02
C PHE A 150 -19.04 5.04 -0.02
N VAL A 151 -20.23 5.05 0.61
CA VAL A 151 -20.65 4.01 1.57
C VAL A 151 -20.63 2.63 0.92
N ASP A 152 -21.23 2.48 -0.27
CA ASP A 152 -21.25 1.23 -1.00
C ASP A 152 -19.85 0.73 -1.34
N LYS A 153 -18.94 1.64 -1.72
CA LYS A 153 -17.54 1.28 -2.00
C LYS A 153 -16.81 0.82 -0.75
N ILE A 154 -16.96 1.55 0.36
CA ILE A 154 -16.36 1.21 1.66
C ILE A 154 -16.85 -0.17 2.11
N ASP A 155 -18.16 -0.44 2.01
CA ASP A 155 -18.75 -1.72 2.38
C ASP A 155 -18.28 -2.87 1.48
N ARG A 156 -18.10 -2.63 0.18
CA ARG A 156 -17.51 -3.62 -0.72
C ARG A 156 -16.07 -3.94 -0.34
N CYS A 157 -15.26 -2.92 -0.01
CA CYS A 157 -13.90 -3.13 0.45
C CYS A 157 -13.89 -3.91 1.79
N ASN A 158 -14.69 -3.51 2.77
CA ASN A 158 -14.77 -4.21 4.06
C ASN A 158 -15.22 -5.68 3.94
N ARG A 159 -16.06 -6.02 2.96
CA ARG A 159 -16.47 -7.41 2.69
C ARG A 159 -15.41 -8.24 1.95
N ALA A 160 -14.50 -7.57 1.25
CA ALA A 160 -13.39 -8.20 0.53
C ALA A 160 -12.11 -8.33 1.39
N SER A 161 -12.12 -7.69 2.57
CA SER A 161 -11.16 -7.89 3.66
C SER A 161 -11.41 -9.19 4.41
#